data_AF-A0A962JJ50-F1
#
_entry.id   AF-A0A962JJ50-F1
#
_cell.length_a   1.000
_cell.length_b   1.000
_cell.length_c   1.000
_cell.angle_alpha   90.00
_cell.angle_beta   90.00
_cell.angle_gamma   90.00
#
_symmetry.space_group_name_H-M   'P 1'
#
loop_
_entity.id
_entity.type
_entity.pdbx_description
1 polymer ?
#
loop_
_entity_poly.entity_id
_entity_poly.type
_entity_poly.pdbx_seq_one_letter_code
_entity_poly.pdbx_strand_id
1 'polypeptide(L)' 'MAGHSKWANIKHRKARQDASKGKVFTKYLREIVVAAQMGGGSEADNPRLRAIVSKAL' A
#
# COMPACT_ATOMS: atom_id res chain seq x y z
N MET A 1 -27.43 -5.30 -24.10
CA MET A 1 -27.88 -4.97 -22.73
C MET A 1 -26.83 -5.46 -21.73
N ALA A 2 -25.86 -4.62 -21.35
CA ALA A 2 -24.77 -4.93 -20.42
C ALA A 2 -25.11 -4.57 -18.94
N GLY A 3 -26.40 -4.40 -18.63
CA GLY A 3 -26.86 -3.93 -17.31
C GLY A 3 -26.71 -4.96 -16.20
N HIS A 4 -26.90 -6.24 -16.49
CA HIS A 4 -26.93 -7.31 -15.48
C HIS A 4 -25.52 -7.77 -15.04
N SER A 5 -24.50 -7.60 -15.88
CA SER A 5 -23.12 -8.04 -15.60
C SER A 5 -22.17 -6.91 -15.23
N LYS A 6 -22.59 -5.63 -15.33
CA LYS A 6 -21.79 -4.45 -14.96
C LYS A 6 -21.27 -4.53 -13.52
N TRP A 7 -22.15 -4.85 -12.58
CA TRP A 7 -21.78 -4.96 -11.17
C TRP A 7 -20.81 -6.12 -10.92
N ALA A 8 -21.06 -7.30 -11.50
CA ALA A 8 -20.18 -8.46 -11.37
C ALA A 8 -18.76 -8.14 -11.87
N ASN A 9 -18.64 -7.49 -13.03
CA ASN A 9 -17.35 -7.09 -13.59
C ASN A 9 -16.63 -6.06 -12.72
N ILE A 10 -17.35 -5.07 -12.19
CA ILE A 10 -16.79 -4.09 -11.24
C ILE A 10 -16.30 -4.80 -9.98
N LYS A 11 -17.09 -5.72 -9.41
CA LYS A 11 -16.73 -6.50 -8.21
C LYS A 11 -15.44 -7.29 -8.43
N HIS A 12 -15.33 -8.05 -9.52
CA HIS A 12 -14.13 -8.85 -9.80
C HIS A 12 -12.89 -8.01 -10.10
N ARG A 13 -13.06 -6.88 -10.80
CA ARG A 13 -11.96 -5.95 -11.05
C ARG A 13 -11.48 -5.32 -9.76
N LYS A 14 -12.41 -4.84 -8.92
CA LYS A 14 -12.10 -4.24 -7.62
C LYS A 14 -11.41 -5.24 -6.69
N ALA A 15 -11.94 -6.45 -6.57
CA ALA A 15 -11.33 -7.49 -5.73
C ALA A 15 -9.88 -7.81 -6.11
N ARG A 16 -9.56 -7.88 -7.41
CA ARG A 16 -8.17 -8.07 -7.88
C ARG A 16 -7.27 -6.88 -7.56
N GLN A 17 -7.79 -5.66 -7.71
CA GLN A 17 -7.06 -4.45 -7.37
C GLN A 17 -6.80 -4.36 -5.87
N ASP A 18 -7.80 -4.63 -5.04
CA ASP A 18 -7.70 -4.60 -3.58
C ASP A 18 -6.74 -5.68 -3.08
N ALA A 19 -6.77 -6.89 -3.65
CA ALA A 19 -5.80 -7.95 -3.33
C ALA A 19 -4.35 -7.56 -3.67
N SER A 20 -4.14 -6.87 -4.78
CA SER A 20 -2.81 -6.36 -5.16
C SER A 20 -2.35 -5.24 -4.21
N LYS A 21 -3.22 -4.27 -3.95
CA LYS A 21 -2.96 -3.14 -3.03
C LYS A 21 -2.68 -3.62 -1.62
N GLY A 22 -3.43 -4.60 -1.12
CA GLY A 22 -3.22 -5.17 0.22
C GLY A 22 -1.82 -5.73 0.41
N LYS A 23 -1.28 -6.46 -0.59
CA LYS A 23 0.08 -7.01 -0.54
C LYS A 23 1.14 -5.91 -0.43
N VAL A 24 1.00 -4.86 -1.25
CA VAL A 24 1.93 -3.71 -1.26
C VAL A 24 1.83 -2.93 0.05
N PHE A 25 0.63 -2.71 0.56
CA PHE A 25 0.39 -2.02 1.82
C PHE A 25 1.07 -2.74 3.01
N THR A 26 0.90 -4.06 3.12
CA THR A 26 1.56 -4.83 4.19
C THR A 26 3.08 -4.77 4.09
N LYS A 27 3.64 -4.74 2.87
CA LYS A 27 5.09 -4.61 2.67
C LYS A 27 5.59 -3.25 3.19
N TYR A 28 4.96 -2.15 2.77
CA TYR A 28 5.34 -0.82 3.24
C TYR A 28 5.18 -0.66 4.75
N LEU A 29 4.10 -1.20 5.34
CA LEU A 29 3.89 -1.14 6.78
C LEU A 29 5.03 -1.82 7.55
N ARG A 30 5.46 -3.01 7.13
CA ARG A 30 6.61 -3.70 7.73
C ARG A 30 7.90 -2.90 7.56
N GLU A 31 8.15 -2.34 6.39
CA GLU A 31 9.35 -1.55 6.12
C GLU A 31 9.40 -0.26 6.94
N ILE A 32 8.26 0.43 7.11
CA ILE A 32 8.13 1.63 7.96
C ILE A 32 8.46 1.29 9.42
N VAL A 33 7.87 0.21 9.95
CA VAL A 33 8.11 -0.21 11.34
C VAL A 33 9.58 -0.52 11.58
N VAL A 34 10.21 -1.28 10.68
CA VAL A 34 11.64 -1.61 10.79
C VAL A 34 12.51 -0.37 10.66
N ALA A 35 12.21 0.52 9.70
CA ALA A 35 12.97 1.76 9.53
C ALA A 35 12.87 2.66 10.76
N ALA A 36 11.67 2.83 11.32
CA ALA A 36 11.43 3.62 12.52
C ALA A 36 12.15 3.03 13.75
N GLN A 37 12.20 1.70 13.88
CA GLN A 37 12.91 1.04 14.97
C GLN A 37 14.44 1.19 14.86
N MET A 38 14.99 1.22 13.65
CA MET A 38 16.43 1.34 13.42
C MET A 38 16.96 2.78 13.50
N GLY A 39 16.19 3.76 13.01
CA GLY A 39 16.67 5.14 12.83
C GLY A 39 15.82 6.19 13.51
N GLY A 40 14.89 5.81 14.39
CA GLY A 40 13.93 6.71 15.03
C GLY A 40 12.75 7.06 14.14
N GLY A 41 11.70 7.61 14.77
CA GLY A 41 10.41 7.92 14.12
C GLY A 41 10.37 9.23 13.33
N SER A 42 11.49 9.95 13.22
CA SER A 42 11.58 11.21 12.47
C SER A 42 12.04 10.97 11.04
N GLU A 43 11.22 11.35 10.05
CA GLU A 43 11.60 11.28 8.62
C GLU A 43 12.74 12.24 8.25
N ALA A 44 12.94 13.31 9.03
CA ALA A 44 14.02 14.28 8.83
C ALA A 44 15.39 13.67 9.13
N ASP A 45 15.45 12.75 10.09
CA ASP A 45 16.70 12.18 10.58
C ASP A 45 16.92 10.73 10.08
N ASN A 46 15.92 10.16 9.43
CA ASN A 46 15.93 8.79 8.92
C ASN A 46 15.66 8.74 7.39
N PRO A 47 16.72 8.78 6.56
CA PRO A 47 16.58 8.74 5.10
C PRO A 47 15.86 7.50 4.57
N ARG A 48 15.98 6.36 5.29
CA ARG A 48 15.30 5.11 4.93
C ARG A 48 13.79 5.25 5.13
N LEU A 49 13.37 5.81 6.27
CA LEU A 49 11.96 6.06 6.56
C LEU A 49 11.36 7.03 5.53
N ARG A 50 12.05 8.14 5.25
CA ARG A 50 11.64 9.12 4.23
C ARG A 50 11.41 8.48 2.86
N ALA A 51 12.36 7.67 2.40
CA ALA A 51 12.25 7.01 1.11
C ALA A 51 11.06 6.03 1.04
N ILE A 52 10.69 5.38 2.16
CA ILE A 52 9.54 4.48 2.22
C ILE A 52 8.24 5.30 2.22
N VAL A 53 8.16 6.38 3.00
CA VAL A 53 6.99 7.25 3.05
C VAL A 53 6.72 7.89 1.68
N SER A 54 7.75 8.39 0.99
CA SER A 54 7.60 8.94 -0.37
C SER A 54 7.18 7.90 -1.43
N LYS A 55 7.40 6.61 -1.19
CA LYS A 55 6.95 5.52 -2.09
C LYS A 55 5.55 4.99 -1.75
N ALA A 56 5.07 5.27 -0.55
CA ALA A 56 3.77 4.85 -0.05
C ALA A 56 2.67 5.88 -0.36
N LEU A 57 3.03 7.17 -0.47
CA LEU A 57 2.18 8.28 -0.93
C LEU A 57 2.14 8.35 -2.47
#